data_AF-A0A1Y0VTS2-F1
#
_entry.id   AF-A0A1Y0VTS2-F1
#
_cell.length_a   1.000
_cell.length_b   1.000
_cell.length_c   1.000
_cell.angle_alpha   90.00
_cell.angle_beta   90.00
_cell.angle_gamma   90.00
#
_symmetry.space_group_name_H-M   'P 1'
#
loop_
_entity.id
_entity.type
_entity.pdbx_description
1 polymer ?
#
loop_
_entity_poly.entity_id
_entity_poly.type
_entity_poly.pdbx_seq_one_letter_code
_entity_poly.pdbx_strand_id
1 'polypeptide(L)' 'MKLTDLRKKLKQGQLKSIYLVEGPDNYIQKAVKKELIDFIPEDQRVMNVGTYDLENVDLGMVLDDAQSAPFLAIIVWSF' A
#
# COMPACT_ATOMS: atom_id res chain seq x y z
N MET A 1 -4.96 7.65 13.26
CA MET A 1 -3.81 7.00 13.93
C MET A 1 -2.58 7.88 13.73
N LYS A 2 -1.70 8.07 14.71
CA LYS A 2 -0.50 8.90 14.50
C LYS A 2 0.55 8.12 13.69
N LEU A 3 1.42 8.82 12.96
CA LEU A 3 2.54 8.21 12.22
C LEU A 3 3.43 7.33 13.12
N THR A 4 3.62 7.73 14.37
CA THR A 4 4.38 6.96 15.37
C THR A 4 3.75 5.59 15.65
N ASP A 5 2.41 5.53 15.72
CA ASP A 5 1.68 4.29 15.98
C ASP A 5 1.73 3.38 14.74
N LEU A 6 1.65 3.96 13.53
CA LEU A 6 1.82 3.21 12.28
C LEU A 6 3.18 2.50 12.25
N ARG A 7 4.26 3.25 12.50
CA ARG A 7 5.63 2.71 12.53
C ARG A 7 5.77 1.56 13.51
N LYS A 8 5.18 1.69 14.71
CA LYS A 8 5.19 0.63 15.71
C LYS A 8 4.48 -0.63 15.21
N LYS A 9 3.31 -0.48 14.58
CA LYS A 9 2.52 -1.61 14.05
C LYS A 9 3.21 -2.30 12.87
N LEU A 10 3.79 -1.55 11.95
CA LEU A 10 4.55 -2.11 10.82
C LEU A 10 5.73 -2.95 11.31
N LYS A 11 6.50 -2.46 12.29
CA LYS A 11 7.58 -3.23 12.93
C LYS A 11 7.11 -4.51 13.63
N GLN A 12 5.86 -4.55 14.07
CA GLN A 12 5.24 -5.73 14.70
C GLN A 12 4.58 -6.67 13.69
N GLY A 13 4.68 -6.39 12.38
CA GLY A 13 3.99 -7.17 11.34
C GLY A 13 2.48 -7.00 11.34
N GLN A 14 1.95 -6.01 12.06
CA GLN A 14 0.50 -5.77 12.18
C GLN A 14 0.00 -4.88 11.04
N LEU A 15 -0.08 -5.45 9.84
CA LEU A 15 -0.69 -4.79 8.69
C LEU A 15 -2.21 -4.88 8.69
N LYS A 16 -2.82 -3.82 8.15
CA LYS A 16 -4.23 -3.79 7.77
C LYS A 16 -4.33 -3.78 6.25
N SER A 17 -5.45 -4.27 5.73
CA SER A 17 -5.71 -4.28 4.29
C SER A 17 -5.93 -2.88 3.71
N ILE A 18 -6.44 -1.93 4.50
CA ILE A 18 -6.79 -0.58 4.04
C ILE A 18 -6.34 0.45 5.07
N TYR A 19 -5.76 1.55 4.58
CA TYR A 19 -5.38 2.73 5.36
C TYR A 19 -6.00 3.98 4.74
N LEU A 20 -6.69 4.78 5.56
CA LEU A 20 -7.11 6.14 5.21
C LEU A 20 -6.14 7.13 5.87
N VAL A 21 -5.52 7.99 5.06
CA VAL A 21 -4.55 8.99 5.51
C VAL A 21 -5.13 10.36 5.23
N GLU A 22 -5.57 11.05 6.27
CA GLU A 22 -6.19 12.37 6.18
C GLU A 22 -5.47 13.36 7.07
N GLY A 23 -5.52 14.63 6.69
CA GLY A 23 -4.95 15.75 7.45
C GLY A 23 -4.27 16.78 6.54
N PRO A 24 -4.09 18.02 7.01
CA PRO A 24 -3.60 19.12 6.18
C PRO A 24 -2.09 19.06 5.89
N ASP A 25 -1.35 18.22 6.60
CA ASP A 25 0.12 18.18 6.52
C ASP A 25 0.61 17.19 5.44
N ASN A 26 1.03 17.74 4.30
CA ASN A 26 1.62 17.00 3.19
C ASN A 26 2.88 16.22 3.57
N TYR A 27 3.67 16.67 4.55
CA TYR A 27 4.86 15.94 4.99
C TYR A 27 4.45 14.61 5.64
N ILE A 28 3.45 14.64 6.53
CA ILE A 28 2.98 13.42 7.20
C ILE A 28 2.36 12.45 6.21
N GLN A 29 1.57 12.94 5.26
CA GLN A 29 0.99 12.07 4.21
C GLN A 29 2.08 11.36 3.39
N LYS A 30 3.11 12.11 2.95
CA LYS A 30 4.25 11.55 2.21
C LYS A 30 5.04 10.55 3.05
N ALA A 31 5.25 10.85 4.34
CA ALA A 31 5.94 9.94 5.26
C ALA A 31 5.15 8.63 5.45
N VAL A 32 3.83 8.70 5.64
CA VAL A 32 2.99 7.49 5.74
C VAL A 32 3.06 6.66 4.46
N LYS A 33 2.90 7.30 3.29
CA LYS A 33 3.01 6.61 2.00
C LYS A 33 4.35 5.90 1.85
N LYS A 34 5.45 6.58 2.20
CA LYS A 34 6.80 6.01 2.15
C LYS A 34 6.93 4.79 3.06
N GLU A 35 6.48 4.86 4.31
CA GLU A 35 6.59 3.74 5.27
C GLU A 35 5.78 2.50 4.83
N LEU A 36 4.62 2.71 4.20
CA LEU A 36 3.80 1.61 3.65
C LEU A 36 4.45 0.96 2.44
N ILE A 37 4.99 1.74 1.50
CA ILE A 37 5.71 1.21 0.33
C ILE A 37 7.02 0.55 0.75
N ASP A 38 7.72 1.14 1.72
CA ASP A 38 9.00 0.61 2.19
C ASP A 38 8.87 -0.73 2.91
N PHE A 39 7.67 -1.07 3.39
CA PHE A 39 7.37 -2.40 3.94
C PHE A 39 7.41 -3.51 2.88
N ILE A 40 7.15 -3.17 1.61
CA ILE A 40 7.19 -4.11 0.49
C ILE A 40 8.66 -4.28 0.06
N PRO A 41 9.16 -5.51 -0.16
CA PRO A 41 10.51 -5.73 -0.69
C PRO A 41 10.76 -4.98 -1.99
N GLU A 42 11.93 -4.35 -2.14
CA GLU A 42 12.24 -3.44 -3.25
C GLU A 42 12.06 -4.08 -4.63
N ASP A 43 12.49 -5.33 -4.77
CA ASP A 43 12.36 -6.17 -5.96
C ASP A 43 10.90 -6.46 -6.35
N GLN A 44 9.97 -6.36 -5.41
CA GLN A 44 8.54 -6.59 -5.64
C GLN A 44 7.76 -5.30 -5.93
N ARG A 45 8.30 -4.12 -5.60
CA ARG A 45 7.56 -2.85 -5.71
C ARG A 45 7.19 -2.50 -7.13
N VAL A 46 8.07 -2.76 -8.08
CA VAL A 46 7.88 -2.40 -9.51
C VAL A 46 6.59 -3.02 -10.07
N MET A 47 6.28 -4.24 -9.65
CA MET A 47 5.13 -5.00 -10.17
C MET A 47 3.92 -4.98 -9.25
N ASN A 48 4.06 -4.59 -7.98
CA ASN A 48 3.01 -4.72 -6.96
C ASN A 48 2.62 -3.38 -6.30
N VAL A 49 3.11 -2.24 -6.78
CA VAL A 49 2.76 -0.91 -6.25
C VAL A 49 2.26 0.01 -7.36
N GLY A 50 0.96 0.26 -7.37
CA GLY A 50 0.34 1.33 -8.15
C GLY A 50 0.28 2.66 -7.38
N THR A 51 0.43 3.78 -8.09
CA THR A 51 0.15 5.12 -7.56
C THR A 51 -0.73 5.86 -8.55
N TYR A 52 -1.89 6.33 -8.09
CA TYR A 52 -2.89 6.96 -8.92
C TYR A 52 -3.25 8.33 -8.38
N ASP A 53 -3.51 9.25 -9.30
CA ASP A 53 -4.13 10.54 -9.02
C ASP A 53 -5.58 10.47 -9.47
N LEU A 54 -6.50 10.46 -8.51
CA LEU A 54 -7.94 10.29 -8.77
C LEU A 54 -8.60 11.53 -9.39
N GLU A 55 -7.88 12.65 -9.53
CA GLU A 55 -8.35 13.77 -10.36
C GLU A 55 -8.27 13.43 -11.85
N ASN A 56 -7.38 12.49 -12.22
CA ASN A 56 -7.04 12.15 -13.60
C ASN A 56 -7.35 10.69 -13.96
N VAL A 57 -7.56 9.83 -12.96
CA VAL A 57 -7.79 8.38 -13.12
C VAL A 57 -9.14 8.01 -12.54
N ASP A 58 -9.91 7.22 -13.30
CA ASP A 58 -11.19 6.69 -12.84
C ASP A 58 -11.03 5.77 -11.63
N LEU A 59 -11.91 5.95 -10.63
CA LEU A 59 -11.86 5.15 -9.41
C LEU A 59 -12.10 3.66 -9.68
N GLY A 60 -12.97 3.31 -10.64
CA GLY A 60 -13.23 1.93 -11.02
C GLY A 60 -11.97 1.22 -11.49
N MET A 61 -11.15 1.88 -12.31
CA MET A 61 -9.85 1.35 -12.74
C MET A 61 -8.91 1.06 -11.57
N VAL A 62 -8.86 1.95 -10.56
CA VAL A 62 -8.01 1.75 -9.37
C VAL A 62 -8.54 0.61 -8.50
N LEU A 63 -9.85 0.46 -8.40
CA LEU A 63 -10.47 -0.65 -7.68
C LEU A 63 -10.23 -2.00 -8.38
N ASP A 64 -10.32 -2.05 -9.70
CA ASP A 64 -10.02 -3.25 -10.49
C ASP A 64 -8.56 -3.69 -10.30
N ASP A 65 -7.61 -2.75 -10.31
CA ASP A 65 -6.20 -3.04 -10.03
C ASP A 65 -5.98 -3.53 -8.59
N ALA A 66 -6.63 -2.89 -7.60
CA ALA A 66 -6.54 -3.31 -6.20
C ALA A 66 -7.14 -4.69 -5.90
N GLN A 67 -8.06 -5.18 -6.76
CA GLN A 67 -8.64 -6.52 -6.69
C GLN A 67 -7.85 -7.58 -7.45
N SER A 68 -6.89 -7.15 -8.28
CA SER A 68 -6.04 -8.07 -9.03
C SER A 68 -5.14 -8.90 -8.09
N ALA A 69 -4.75 -10.10 -8.54
CA ALA A 69 -3.81 -10.91 -7.78
C ALA A 69 -2.42 -10.26 -7.80
N PRO A 70 -1.64 -10.31 -6.70
CA PRO A 70 -0.24 -9.87 -6.72
C PRO A 70 0.54 -10.58 -7.82
N PHE A 71 1.40 -9.85 -8.52
CA PHE A 71 2.11 -10.35 -9.69
C PHE A 71 2.96 -11.60 -9.41
N LEU A 72 3.44 -11.76 -8.18
CA LEU A 72 4.25 -12.91 -7.73
C LEU A 72 3.49 -13.88 -6.82
N ALA A 73 2.17 -14.03 -6.98
CA ALA A 73 1.45 -15.11 -6.33
C ALA A 73 1.97 -16.47 -6.89
N ILE A 74 2.96 -17.07 -6.21
CA ILE A 74 3.28 -18.48 -6.38
C ILE A 74 2.06 -19.25 -5.85
N ILE A 75 1.18 -19.65 -6.76
CA ILE A 75 0.10 -20.58 -6.44
C ILE A 75 0.73 -21.97 -6.30
N VAL A 76 1.12 -22.36 -5.09
CA VAL A 76 1.42 -23.76 -4.78
C VAL A 76 0.09 -24.47 -4.53
N TRP A 77 -0.57 -24.96 -5.57
CA TRP A 77 -1.48 -26.09 -5.41
C TRP A 77 -0.62 -27.34 -5.25
N SER A 78 -0.55 -27.89 -4.04
CA SER A 78 -0.17 -29.30 -3.86
C SER A 78 -1.46 -30.09 -3.73
N PHE A 79 -1.62 -31.10 -4.60
CA PHE A 79 -2.52 -32.22 -4.35
C PHE A 79 -1.98 -33.04 -3.16
#